data_AF-W4IW58-F1
#
_entry.id   AF-W4IW58-F1
#
_cell.length_a   1.000
_cell.length_b   1.000
_cell.length_c   1.000
_cell.angle_alpha   90.00
_cell.angle_beta   90.00
_cell.angle_gamma   90.00
#
_symmetry.space_group_name_H-M   'P 1'
#
loop_
_entity.id
_entity.type
_entity.pdbx_description
1 polymer ?
#
loop_
_entity_poly.entity_id
_entity_poly.type
_entity_poly.pdbx_seq_one_letter_code
_entity_poly.pdbx_strand_id
1 'polypeptide(L)'
;MISGIRVNDNCVTEFNNMKIRKTCGWIIFVIQNCEIIIHSKGASTTLTELVQSIDKNNEIQCAYVVFDAVSKIHFFMYARESSNSRDRMTYASSKQAILKKIEGVNVLTSVIESAQDVADLK
;
A
#
# COMPACT_ATOMS: atom_id res chain seq x y z
N MET A 1 -1.61 6.38 23.17
CA MET A 1 -1.93 7.62 22.43
C MET A 1 -2.27 7.18 21.01
N ILE A 2 -3.56 7.09 20.68
CA ILE A 2 -4.02 6.68 19.35
C ILE A 2 -3.96 7.94 18.50
N SER A 3 -2.87 8.12 17.77
CA SER A 3 -2.78 9.14 16.72
C SER A 3 -3.82 8.73 15.67
N GLY A 4 -4.98 9.39 15.68
CA GLY A 4 -6.08 9.11 14.77
C GLY A 4 -5.68 9.43 13.35
N ILE A 5 -5.07 8.47 12.67
CA ILE A 5 -4.65 8.64 11.28
C ILE A 5 -5.89 8.62 10.41
N ARG A 6 -6.10 9.72 9.70
CA ARG A 6 -7.29 9.93 8.89
C ARG A 6 -7.08 9.25 7.55
N VAL A 7 -8.07 8.47 7.13
CA VAL A 7 -8.09 7.91 5.77
C VAL A 7 -8.79 8.93 4.90
N ASN A 8 -8.12 9.44 3.87
CA ASN A 8 -8.75 10.33 2.91
C ASN A 8 -9.83 9.56 2.13
N ASP A 9 -11.04 10.12 2.00
CA ASP A 9 -12.14 9.45 1.30
C ASP A 9 -11.84 9.19 -0.18
N ASN A 10 -10.87 9.92 -0.75
CA ASN A 10 -10.37 9.65 -2.10
C ASN A 10 -9.75 8.24 -2.21
N CYS A 11 -9.07 7.76 -1.17
CA CYS A 11 -8.51 6.39 -1.15
C CYS A 11 -9.58 5.32 -1.32
N VAL A 12 -10.73 5.53 -0.70
CA VAL A 12 -11.87 4.60 -0.73
C VAL A 12 -12.55 4.64 -2.07
N THR A 13 -12.74 5.85 -2.59
CA THR A 13 -13.35 6.07 -3.91
C THR A 13 -12.52 5.39 -4.99
N GLU A 14 -11.21 5.59 -4.97
CA GLU A 14 -10.29 5.00 -5.93
C GLU A 14 -10.22 3.48 -5.82
N PHE A 15 -10.18 2.96 -4.59
CA PHE A 15 -10.23 1.52 -4.34
C PHE A 15 -11.54 0.89 -4.83
N ASN A 16 -12.67 1.54 -4.60
CA ASN A 16 -13.96 1.05 -5.08
C ASN A 16 -14.03 1.10 -6.61
N ASN A 17 -13.46 2.15 -7.22
CA ASN A 17 -13.37 2.28 -8.67
C ASN A 17 -12.48 1.17 -9.27
N MET A 18 -11.36 0.85 -8.63
CA MET A 18 -10.50 -0.28 -8.96
C MET A 18 -11.25 -1.61 -8.85
N LYS A 19 -11.97 -1.86 -7.75
CA LYS A 19 -12.72 -3.10 -7.51
C LYS A 19 -13.87 -3.31 -8.50
N ILE A 20 -14.60 -2.24 -8.84
CA ILE A 20 -15.80 -2.31 -9.71
C ILE A 20 -15.42 -2.25 -11.18
N ARG A 21 -14.56 -1.31 -11.59
CA ARG A 21 -14.24 -1.06 -13.00
C ARG A 21 -12.97 -1.77 -13.47
N LYS A 22 -12.17 -2.37 -12.59
CA LYS A 22 -10.84 -2.95 -12.90
C LYS A 22 -9.94 -2.01 -13.70
N THR A 23 -10.09 -0.70 -13.48
CA THR A 23 -9.38 0.35 -14.24
C THR A 23 -7.94 0.58 -13.78
N CYS A 24 -7.59 0.13 -12.58
CA CYS A 24 -6.24 0.22 -12.03
C CYS A 24 -5.82 -1.18 -11.55
N GLY A 25 -4.60 -1.61 -11.89
CA GLY A 25 -4.02 -2.87 -11.42
C GLY A 25 -3.40 -2.70 -10.03
N TRP A 26 -2.96 -1.50 -9.69
CA TRP A 26 -2.35 -1.20 -8.40
C TRP A 26 -2.54 0.24 -7.95
N ILE A 27 -2.49 0.43 -6.62
CA ILE A 27 -2.54 1.73 -5.95
C ILE A 27 -1.53 1.74 -4.82
N ILE A 28 -0.77 2.83 -4.74
CA ILE A 28 0.19 3.11 -3.66
C ILE A 28 -0.39 4.20 -2.77
N PHE A 29 -0.50 3.90 -1.48
CA PHE A 29 -0.91 4.83 -0.45
C PHE A 29 0.28 5.19 0.43
N VAL A 30 0.40 6.47 0.76
CA VAL A 30 1.42 6.97 1.69
C VAL A 30 0.73 7.76 2.79
N ILE A 31 1.33 7.73 3.97
CA ILE A 31 0.90 8.54 5.10
C ILE A 31 1.70 9.84 5.08
N GLN A 32 1.02 10.97 4.97
CA GLN A 32 1.61 12.30 5.06
C GLN A 32 0.83 13.11 6.10
N ASN A 33 1.52 13.72 7.07
CA ASN A 33 0.89 14.52 8.13
C ASN A 33 -0.29 13.83 8.85
N CYS A 34 -0.14 12.54 9.20
CA CYS A 34 -1.20 11.73 9.83
C CYS A 34 -2.47 11.53 8.96
N GLU A 35 -2.37 11.73 7.65
CA GLU A 35 -3.43 11.41 6.68
C GLU A 35 -2.92 10.43 5.63
N ILE A 36 -3.74 9.44 5.28
CA ILE A 36 -3.43 8.50 4.20
C ILE A 36 -3.90 9.11 2.89
N ILE A 37 -2.97 9.29 1.96
CA ILE A 37 -3.19 9.84 0.63
C ILE A 37 -2.73 8.87 -0.45
N ILE A 38 -3.23 9.05 -1.67
CA ILE A 38 -2.79 8.28 -2.84
C ILE A 38 -1.55 8.95 -3.41
N HIS A 39 -0.44 8.22 -3.46
CA HIS A 39 0.79 8.71 -4.07
C HIS A 39 0.82 8.42 -5.57
N SER A 40 0.41 7.21 -5.96
CA SER A 40 0.44 6.76 -7.35
C SER A 40 -0.57 5.65 -7.58
N LYS A 41 -1.11 5.60 -8.80
CA LYS A 41 -2.03 4.54 -9.26
C LYS A 41 -1.70 4.21 -10.70
N GLY A 42 -1.85 2.94 -11.07
CA GLY A 42 -1.50 2.47 -12.41
C GLY A 42 -2.22 1.19 -12.81
N ALA A 43 -2.30 0.93 -14.10
CA ALA A 43 -2.91 -0.26 -14.69
C ALA A 43 -1.90 -1.36 -15.06
N SER A 44 -0.63 -0.98 -15.25
CA SER A 44 0.40 -1.85 -15.79
C SER A 44 1.56 -1.96 -14.83
N THR A 45 2.06 -3.19 -14.69
CA THR A 45 3.37 -3.65 -14.19
C THR A 45 3.25 -4.77 -13.17
N THR A 46 4.05 -5.81 -13.40
CA THR A 46 4.34 -6.90 -12.47
C THR A 46 4.73 -6.33 -11.11
N LEU A 47 4.25 -6.91 -10.01
CA LEU A 47 4.56 -6.49 -8.64
C LEU A 47 6.04 -6.12 -8.42
N THR A 48 6.95 -6.85 -9.06
CA THR A 48 8.39 -6.60 -9.07
C THR A 48 8.77 -5.21 -9.59
N GLU A 49 8.28 -4.74 -10.75
CA GLU A 49 8.70 -3.42 -11.24
C GLU A 49 8.01 -2.28 -10.47
N LEU A 50 6.87 -2.54 -9.83
CA LEU A 50 6.26 -1.59 -8.89
C LEU A 50 7.18 -1.39 -7.69
N VAL A 51 7.63 -2.48 -7.05
CA VAL A 51 8.55 -2.37 -5.92
C VAL A 51 9.90 -1.80 -6.35
N GLN A 52 10.41 -2.12 -7.54
CA GLN A 52 11.60 -1.45 -8.07
C GLN A 52 11.40 0.05 -8.31
N SER A 53 10.21 0.49 -8.72
CA SER A 53 9.89 1.91 -8.89
C SER A 53 9.81 2.64 -7.54
N ILE A 54 9.33 1.95 -6.51
CA ILE A 54 9.38 2.47 -5.13
C ILE A 54 10.82 2.52 -4.62
N ASP A 55 11.60 1.46 -4.83
CA ASP A 55 12.99 1.36 -4.36
C ASP A 55 13.92 2.39 -5.04
N LYS A 56 13.68 2.66 -6.33
CA LYS A 56 14.34 3.75 -7.07
C LYS A 56 13.99 5.13 -6.52
N ASN A 57 12.82 5.30 -5.94
CA ASN A 57 12.42 6.55 -5.28
C ASN A 57 12.93 6.57 -3.85
N ASN A 58 14.12 7.15 -3.64
CA ASN A 58 14.73 7.31 -2.31
C ASN A 58 13.85 8.07 -1.30
N GLU A 59 12.84 8.80 -1.76
CA GLU A 59 11.91 9.55 -0.90
C GLU A 59 10.85 8.65 -0.24
N ILE A 60 10.52 7.49 -0.82
CA ILE A 60 9.48 6.60 -0.30
C ILE A 60 10.11 5.59 0.65
N GLN A 61 10.10 5.92 1.94
CA GLN A 61 10.62 5.05 3.00
C GLN A 61 9.63 3.97 3.42
N CYS A 62 8.33 4.30 3.42
CA CYS A 62 7.22 3.40 3.76
C CYS A 62 6.02 3.71 2.87
N ALA A 63 5.27 2.69 2.47
CA ALA A 63 4.04 2.82 1.70
C ALA A 63 3.11 1.62 1.92
N TYR A 64 1.82 1.78 1.67
CA TYR A 64 0.93 0.65 1.44
C TYR A 64 0.74 0.44 -0.03
N VAL A 65 0.73 -0.81 -0.45
CA VAL A 65 0.49 -1.19 -1.82
C VAL A 65 -0.73 -2.09 -1.85
N VAL A 66 -1.65 -1.74 -2.74
CA VAL A 66 -2.79 -2.57 -3.09
C VAL A 66 -2.62 -2.99 -4.54
N PHE A 67 -2.76 -4.28 -4.79
CA PHE A 67 -2.63 -4.87 -6.11
C PHE A 67 -3.80 -5.82 -6.38
N ASP A 68 -4.44 -5.70 -7.54
CA ASP A 68 -5.48 -6.61 -7.99
C ASP A 68 -4.85 -7.77 -8.75
N ALA A 69 -4.77 -8.93 -8.09
CA ALA A 69 -4.35 -10.17 -8.72
C ALA A 69 -5.56 -10.93 -9.25
N VAL A 70 -6.27 -10.38 -10.26
CA VAL A 70 -7.38 -10.92 -11.11
C VAL A 70 -8.51 -11.69 -10.41
N SER A 71 -8.14 -12.68 -9.60
CA SER A 71 -8.90 -13.48 -8.65
C SER A 71 -9.08 -12.81 -7.27
N LYS A 72 -8.06 -12.12 -6.72
CA LYS A 72 -8.12 -11.48 -5.40
C LYS A 72 -7.34 -10.17 -5.33
N ILE A 73 -7.82 -9.23 -4.53
CA ILE A 73 -7.10 -8.00 -4.24
C ILE A 73 -6.18 -8.26 -3.06
N HIS A 74 -4.88 -8.01 -3.23
CA HIS A 74 -3.87 -8.13 -2.19
C HIS A 74 -3.49 -6.75 -1.65
N PHE A 75 -3.32 -6.67 -0.35
CA PHE A 75 -2.84 -5.50 0.36
C PHE A 75 -1.56 -5.89 1.11
N PHE A 76 -0.48 -5.13 0.95
CA PHE A 76 0.72 -5.28 1.77
C PHE A 76 1.32 -3.93 2.14
N MET A 77 2.15 -3.95 3.17
CA MET A 77 2.96 -2.81 3.58
C MET A 77 4.36 -2.97 2.99
N TYR A 78 4.83 -1.94 2.31
CA TYR A 78 6.22 -1.79 1.93
C TYR A 78 6.93 -0.91 2.96
N ALA A 79 8.08 -1.34 3.45
CA ALA A 79 8.93 -0.53 4.31
C ALA A 79 10.39 -0.83 4.02
N ARG A 80 11.17 0.19 3.69
CA ARG A 80 12.59 0.02 3.39
C ARG A 80 13.37 -0.27 4.66
N GLU A 81 14.43 -1.05 4.58
CA GLU A 81 15.29 -1.34 5.75
C GLU A 81 15.87 -0.07 6.41
N SER A 82 16.11 0.98 5.61
CA SER A 82 16.62 2.28 6.06
C SER A 82 15.56 3.21 6.70
N SER A 83 14.27 2.84 6.66
CA SER A 83 13.19 3.68 7.15
C SER A 83 13.24 3.86 8.68
N ASN A 84 12.85 5.04 9.17
CA ASN A 84 12.81 5.31 10.60
C ASN A 84 11.81 4.41 11.33
N SER A 85 12.16 3.96 12.55
CA SER A 85 11.30 3.06 13.35
C SER A 85 9.95 3.69 13.71
N ARG A 86 9.91 5.01 13.89
CA ARG A 86 8.67 5.77 14.13
C ARG A 86 7.71 5.69 12.94
N ASP A 87 8.23 5.78 11.72
CA ASP A 87 7.40 5.68 10.52
C ASP A 87 6.85 4.27 10.39
N ARG A 88 7.69 3.23 10.52
CA ARG A 88 7.21 1.83 10.53
C ARG A 88 6.10 1.59 11.54
N MET A 89 6.28 2.10 12.77
CA MET A 89 5.27 1.97 13.82
C MET A 89 3.97 2.71 13.47
N THR A 90 4.06 3.88 12.85
CA THR A 90 2.92 4.67 12.38
C THR A 90 2.14 3.93 11.30
N TYR A 91 2.85 3.35 10.33
CA TYR A 91 2.23 2.52 9.29
C TYR A 91 1.62 1.24 9.92
N ALA A 92 2.37 0.49 10.71
CA ALA A 92 1.84 -0.70 11.38
C ALA A 92 0.56 -0.41 12.20
N SER A 93 0.50 0.73 12.89
CA SER A 93 -0.67 1.18 13.66
C SER A 93 -1.84 1.62 12.78
N SER A 94 -1.57 2.27 11.65
CA SER A 94 -2.61 2.78 10.73
C SER A 94 -3.20 1.71 9.82
N LYS A 95 -2.53 0.57 9.68
CA LYS A 95 -2.98 -0.55 8.85
C LYS A 95 -4.45 -0.90 9.13
N GLN A 96 -4.85 -0.95 10.40
CA GLN A 96 -6.23 -1.28 10.77
C GLN A 96 -7.24 -0.22 10.32
N ALA A 97 -6.87 1.07 10.33
CA ALA A 97 -7.75 2.17 9.96
C ALA A 97 -8.12 2.11 8.48
N ILE A 98 -7.15 1.83 7.60
CA ILE A 98 -7.42 1.70 6.17
C ILE A 98 -8.19 0.40 5.88
N LEU A 99 -7.82 -0.72 6.48
CA LEU A 99 -8.52 -2.01 6.28
C LEU A 99 -10.00 -1.95 6.64
N LYS A 100 -10.36 -1.17 7.67
CA LYS A 100 -11.77 -0.96 8.05
C LYS A 100 -12.58 -0.21 6.98
N LYS A 101 -11.91 0.55 6.12
CA LYS A 101 -12.53 1.40 5.09
C LYS A 101 -12.51 0.73 3.71
N ILE A 102 -11.53 -0.15 3.44
CA ILE A 102 -11.43 -0.96 2.23
C ILE A 102 -11.67 -2.44 2.54
N GLU A 103 -12.94 -2.85 2.47
CA GLU A 103 -13.37 -4.21 2.77
C GLU A 103 -13.23 -5.18 1.57
N GLY A 104 -12.84 -6.42 1.88
CA GLY A 104 -12.67 -7.50 0.89
C GLY A 104 -11.28 -7.57 0.25
N VAL A 105 -10.25 -7.05 0.91
CA VAL A 105 -8.84 -7.24 0.53
C VAL A 105 -8.21 -8.39 1.31
N ASN A 106 -7.32 -9.12 0.64
CA ASN A 106 -6.45 -10.10 1.27
C ASN A 106 -5.21 -9.40 1.83
N VAL A 107 -5.14 -9.30 3.15
CA VAL A 107 -4.04 -8.64 3.85
C VAL A 107 -2.88 -9.61 3.94
N LEU A 108 -1.77 -9.25 3.30
CA LEU A 108 -0.50 -9.94 3.47
C LEU A 108 0.11 -9.48 4.80
N THR A 109 0.43 -10.45 5.66
CA THR A 109 1.05 -10.19 6.97
C THR A 109 2.51 -9.80 6.83
N SER A 110 3.18 -10.27 5.78
CA SER A 110 4.58 -9.95 5.49
C SER A 110 4.74 -8.51 5.04
N VAL A 111 5.65 -7.79 5.68
CA VAL A 111 6.15 -6.50 5.19
C VAL A 111 7.13 -6.79 4.06
N ILE A 112 7.01 -6.05 2.98
CA ILE A 112 7.91 -6.17 1.84
C ILE A 112 9.00 -5.13 2.00
N GLU A 113 10.23 -5.58 2.15
CA GLU A 113 11.39 -4.70 2.34
C GLU A 113 12.20 -4.57 1.05
N SER A 114 12.06 -5.54 0.13
CA SER A 114 12.74 -5.54 -1.16
C SER A 114 11.89 -6.18 -2.27
N ALA A 115 12.25 -5.92 -3.53
CA ALA A 115 11.58 -6.51 -4.69
C ALA A 115 11.65 -8.05 -4.74
N GLN A 116 12.61 -8.65 -4.01
CA GLN A 116 12.82 -10.09 -3.90
C GLN A 116 11.74 -10.76 -3.05
N ASP A 117 11.27 -10.14 -1.96
CA ASP A 117 10.19 -10.69 -1.12
C ASP A 117 8.88 -10.89 -1.89
N VAL A 118 8.66 -10.09 -2.94
CA VAL A 118 7.46 -10.24 -3.79
C VAL A 118 7.56 -11.41 -4.77
N ALA A 119 8.77 -11.85 -5.11
CA ALA A 119 8.97 -13.00 -5.98
C ALA A 119 8.65 -14.33 -5.26
N ASP A 120 8.76 -14.35 -3.94
CA ASP A 120 8.40 -15.48 -3.08
C ASP A 120 6.89 -15.63 -2.83
N LEU A 121 6.09 -14.60 -3.11
CA LEU A 121 4.62 -14.62 -2.95
C LEU A 121 3.87 -15.30 -4.11
N LYS A 122 4.56 -16.17 -4.86
CA LYS A 122 4.06 -16.83 -6.08
C LYS A 122 3.07 -17.96 -5.80
#